data_AF-A0A1Q4DTN0-F1
#
_entry.id   AF-A0A1Q4DTN0-F1
#
_cell.length_a   1.000
_cell.length_b   1.000
_cell.length_c   1.000
_cell.angle_alpha   90.00
_cell.angle_beta   90.00
_cell.angle_gamma   90.00
#
_symmetry.space_group_name_H-M   'P 1'
#
loop_
_entity.id
_entity.type
_entity.pdbx_description
1 polymer ?
#
loop_
_entity_poly.entity_id
_entity_poly.type
_entity_poly.pdbx_seq_one_letter_code
_entity_poly.pdbx_strand_id
1 'polypeptide(L)' 'MADGHVENDLAHLKGIGPKHSEMLKSIGVDSIKELRHRNPASLKEMIETRHGKVVGLSEKTVQTWIDEAKAYAG' A
#
# COMPACT_ATOMS: atom_id res chain seq x y z
N MET A 1 2.65 8.04 25.94
CA MET A 1 2.93 8.08 24.49
C MET A 1 1.85 7.27 23.81
N ALA A 2 0.96 7.89 23.06
CA ALA A 2 -0.04 7.17 22.26
C ALA A 2 0.30 7.46 20.80
N ASP A 3 1.29 6.74 20.26
CA ASP A 3 1.44 6.67 18.82
C ASP A 3 0.28 5.80 18.33
N GLY A 4 -0.87 6.45 18.19
CA GLY A 4 -2.07 5.87 17.59
C GLY A 4 -1.74 5.66 16.12
N HIS A 5 -1.04 4.58 15.83
CA HIS A 5 -0.94 4.04 14.49
C HIS A 5 -2.36 3.55 14.16
N VAL A 6 -3.21 4.50 13.74
CA VAL A 6 -4.56 4.26 13.24
C VAL A 6 -4.45 3.08 12.30
N GLU A 7 -5.15 2.01 12.66
CA GLU A 7 -5.23 0.75 11.93
C GLU A 7 -5.57 1.09 10.49
N ASN A 8 -4.55 1.14 9.64
CA ASN A 8 -4.72 1.41 8.23
C ASN A 8 -5.34 0.15 7.64
N ASP A 9 -6.53 0.24 7.05
CA ASP A 9 -7.25 -0.87 6.44
C ASP A 9 -6.33 -1.69 5.49
N LEU A 10 -5.32 -1.04 4.90
CA LEU A 10 -4.30 -1.69 4.06
C LEU A 10 -3.56 -2.84 4.75
N ALA A 11 -3.35 -2.78 6.08
CA ALA A 11 -2.71 -3.86 6.83
C ALA A 11 -3.53 -5.16 6.87
N HIS A 12 -4.82 -5.10 6.53
CA HIS A 12 -5.68 -6.28 6.40
C HIS A 12 -5.52 -7.00 5.04
N LEU A 13 -4.90 -6.37 4.05
CA LEU A 13 -4.67 -6.96 2.73
C LEU A 13 -3.50 -7.95 2.77
N LYS A 14 -3.65 -9.14 2.18
CA LYS A 14 -2.57 -10.13 2.20
C LYS A 14 -1.40 -9.64 1.39
N GLY A 15 -0.24 -9.55 2.05
CA GLY A 15 1.01 -9.12 1.44
C GLY A 15 1.35 -7.65 1.68
N ILE A 16 0.48 -6.86 2.33
CA ILE A 16 0.82 -5.52 2.83
C ILE A 16 1.19 -5.62 4.31
N GLY A 17 2.49 -5.67 4.59
CA GLY A 17 3.00 -5.57 5.95
C GLY A 17 3.03 -4.13 6.47
N PRO A 18 3.25 -3.92 7.80
CA PRO A 18 3.27 -2.59 8.42
C PRO A 18 4.24 -1.61 7.74
N LYS A 19 5.41 -2.11 7.30
CA LYS A 19 6.41 -1.34 6.58
C LYS A 19 5.88 -0.80 5.23
N HIS A 20 5.08 -1.59 4.51
CA HIS A 20 4.48 -1.15 3.24
C HIS A 20 3.31 -0.19 3.50
N SER A 21 2.49 -0.45 4.52
CA SER A 21 1.42 0.45 4.94
C SER A 21 1.94 1.84 5.30
N GLU A 22 3.07 1.94 6.00
CA GLU A 22 3.73 3.23 6.28
C GLU A 22 4.21 3.94 5.02
N MET A 23 4.79 3.22 4.06
CA MET A 23 5.19 3.81 2.77
C MET A 23 3.97 4.32 1.99
N LEU A 24 2.91 3.51 1.94
CA LEU A 24 1.64 3.87 1.30
C LEU A 24 1.03 5.11 1.96
N LYS A 25 1.00 5.15 3.29
CA LYS A 25 0.50 6.30 4.05
C LYS A 25 1.34 7.55 3.80
N SER A 26 2.67 7.39 3.72
CA SER A 26 3.57 8.49 3.36
C SER A 26 3.18 9.11 2.02
N ILE A 27 2.94 8.29 0.99
CA ILE A 27 2.56 8.76 -0.36
C ILE A 27 1.08 9.19 -0.48
N GLY A 28 0.35 9.26 0.63
CA GLY A 28 -1.07 9.67 0.67
C GLY A 28 -2.05 8.55 0.32
N VAL A 29 -1.66 7.28 0.49
CA VAL A 29 -2.53 6.11 0.37
C VAL A 29 -2.71 5.52 1.78
N ASP A 30 -3.71 6.01 2.49
CA ASP A 30 -4.02 5.60 3.88
C ASP A 30 -5.20 4.62 4.00
N SER A 31 -5.83 4.25 2.88
CA SER A 31 -7.06 3.45 2.87
C SER A 31 -7.14 2.50 1.67
N ILE A 32 -7.85 1.38 1.82
CA ILE A 32 -8.10 0.40 0.74
C ILE A 32 -8.78 1.05 -0.48
N LYS A 33 -9.72 1.98 -0.25
CA LYS A 33 -10.39 2.73 -1.32
C LYS A 33 -9.42 3.54 -2.18
N GLU A 34 -8.42 4.17 -1.57
CA GLU A 34 -7.40 4.92 -2.30
C GLU A 34 -6.51 3.97 -3.10
N LEU A 35 -6.09 2.86 -2.49
CA LEU A 35 -5.24 1.87 -3.14
C LEU A 35 -5.91 1.24 -4.37
N ARG A 36 -7.20 0.88 -4.29
CA ARG A 36 -7.92 0.20 -5.37
C ARG A 36 -8.08 1.07 -6.62
N HIS A 37 -8.00 2.40 -6.48
CA HIS A 37 -8.05 3.37 -7.58
C HIS A 37 -6.66 3.69 -8.17
N ARG A 38 -5.58 3.27 -7.51
CA ARG A 38 -4.21 3.50 -7.99
C ARG A 38 -3.83 2.51 -9.09
N ASN A 39 -2.84 2.92 -9.88
CA ASN A 39 -2.23 2.09 -10.91
C ASN A 39 -0.99 1.38 -10.32
N PRO A 40 -0.81 0.07 -10.55
CA PRO A 40 0.31 -0.69 -9.97
C PRO A 40 1.69 -0.16 -10.39
N ALA A 41 1.85 0.20 -11.66
CA ALA A 41 3.11 0.74 -12.17
C ALA A 41 3.42 2.10 -11.54
N SER A 42 2.41 2.98 -11.47
CA SER A 42 2.56 4.32 -10.88
C SER A 42 2.81 4.27 -9.37
N LEU A 43 2.10 3.39 -8.64
CA LEU A 43 2.30 3.24 -7.20
C LEU A 43 3.69 2.68 -6.88
N LYS A 44 4.15 1.69 -7.64
CA LYS A 44 5.52 1.17 -7.54
C LYS A 44 6.54 2.29 -7.73
N GLU A 45 6.41 3.06 -8.80
CA GLU A 45 7.30 4.17 -9.10
C GLU A 45 7.28 5.25 -8.00
N MET A 46 6.09 5.60 -7.47
CA MET A 46 5.97 6.54 -6.36
C MET A 46 6.68 6.04 -5.09
N ILE A 47 6.51 4.77 -4.74
CA ILE A 47 7.18 4.16 -3.60
C ILE A 47 8.69 4.18 -3.81
N GLU A 48 9.17 3.74 -4.98
CA GLU A 48 10.60 3.73 -5.30
C GLU A 48 11.21 5.14 -5.34
N THR A 49 10.44 6.14 -5.79
CA THR A 49 10.87 7.54 -5.85
C THR A 49 10.99 8.16 -4.47
N ARG A 50 10.05 7.88 -3.55
CA ARG A 50 10.04 8.47 -2.20
C ARG A 50 10.89 7.71 -1.19
N HIS A 51 10.88 6.39 -1.25
CA HIS A 51 11.51 5.51 -0.26
C HIS A 51 12.76 4.80 -0.79
N GLY A 52 13.07 4.95 -2.08
CA GLY A 52 14.12 4.19 -2.73
C GLY A 52 13.65 2.79 -3.13
N LYS A 53 14.55 2.05 -3.79
CA LYS A 53 14.27 0.71 -4.30
C LYS A 53 13.87 -0.24 -3.17
N VAL A 54 12.59 -0.63 -3.13
CA VAL A 54 12.08 -1.56 -2.11
C VAL A 54 12.36 -3.00 -2.54
N VAL A 55 13.18 -3.70 -1.77
CA VAL A 55 13.49 -5.12 -2.02
C VAL A 55 12.22 -5.95 -1.84
N GLY A 56 11.80 -6.63 -2.90
CA GLY A 56 10.58 -7.46 -2.92
C GLY A 56 9.33 -6.75 -3.47
N LEU A 57 9.41 -5.46 -3.77
CA LEU A 57 8.33 -4.72 -4.43
C LEU A 57 8.41 -4.92 -5.95
N SER A 58 7.53 -5.77 -6.47
CA SER A 58 7.35 -5.95 -7.92
C SER A 58 6.01 -5.38 -8.35
N GLU A 59 5.87 -5.06 -9.63
CA GLU A 59 4.59 -4.62 -10.20
C GLU A 59 3.47 -5.63 -9.93
N LYS A 60 3.79 -6.94 -9.99
CA LYS A 60 2.86 -8.01 -9.58
C LYS A 60 2.43 -7.91 -8.12
N THR A 61 3.37 -7.64 -7.20
CA THR A 61 3.05 -7.50 -5.77
C THR A 61 2.07 -6.34 -5.57
N VAL A 62 2.35 -5.21 -6.22
CA VAL A 62 1.47 -4.04 -6.17
C VAL A 62 0.12 -4.31 -6.84
N GLN A 63 0.12 -5.03 -7.96
CA GLN A 63 -1.10 -5.45 -8.64
C GLN A 63 -1.96 -6.34 -7.73
N THR A 64 -1.36 -7.28 -6.99
CA THR A 64 -2.04 -8.11 -6.00
C THR A 64 -2.63 -7.26 -4.89
N TRP A 65 -1.92 -6.25 -4.39
CA TRP A 65 -2.47 -5.34 -3.38
C TRP A 65 -3.70 -4.60 -3.90
N ILE A 66 -3.65 -4.09 -5.14
CA ILE A 66 -4.77 -3.40 -5.77
C ILE A 66 -5.94 -4.35 -6.02
N ASP A 67 -5.67 -5.59 -6.43
CA ASP A 67 -6.67 -6.62 -6.65
C ASP A 67 -7.36 -7.02 -5.34
N GLU A 68 -6.58 -7.29 -4.30
CA GLU A 68 -7.08 -7.51 -2.93
C GLU A 68 -7.89 -6.30 -2.47
N ALA A 69 -7.44 -5.07 -2.75
CA ALA A 69 -8.18 -3.86 -2.38
C ALA A 69 -9.49 -3.67 -3.15
N LYS A 70 -9.57 -4.15 -4.40
CA LYS A 70 -10.80 -4.18 -5.19
C LYS A 70 -11.75 -5.28 -4.72
N ALA A 71 -11.20 -6.44 -4.35
CA ALA A 71 -11.94 -7.58 -3.83
C ALA A 71 -12.39 -7.38 -2.38
N TYR A 72 -11.70 -6.52 -1.63
CA TYR A 72 -12.06 -6.11 -0.28
C TYR A 72 -13.31 -5.23 -0.33
N ALA A 73 -14.46 -5.88 -0.30
CA ALA A 73 -15.75 -5.27 -0.05
C ALA A 73 -15.90 -5.06 1.47
N GLY A 74 -15.29 -3.98 1.96
CA GLY A 74 -15.64 -3.36 3.24
C GLY A 74 -16.87 -2.49 3.10
#